data_AF-A0A962L3B8-F1
#
_entry.id   AF-A0A962L3B8-F1
#
_cell.length_a   1.000
_cell.length_b   1.000
_cell.length_c   1.000
_cell.angle_alpha   90.00
_cell.angle_beta   90.00
_cell.angle_gamma   90.00
#
_symmetry.space_group_name_H-M   'P 1'
#
loop_
_entity.id
_entity.type
_entity.pdbx_description
1 polymer ?
#
loop_
_entity_poly.entity_id
_entity_poly.type
_entity_poly.pdbx_seq_one_letter_code
_entity_poly.pdbx_strand_id
1 'polypeptide(L)'
;MTESNDMNCEQAKSLLFELIDGSLSAADRDAVHRHLDDCADCSAAQADVWHMQTVASRWKTSRVPRWNRRGAFFESRGFPPLLQIASACASVVVMVLVLAQVRISTEDGFQVSFGGDVASRADLEAQLHDLRQEQLALINQSADRLTNQQVASNQLMFRTLLEASRQERHEDLRNLVSLVQDTQTKQNERTAESLRYVLSNQIEDRRNIQQLGQALKLVASDGGTL
;
A
#
# COMPACT_ATOMS: atom_id res chain seq x y z
N MET A 1 -21.48 42.56 -28.68
CA MET A 1 -20.56 43.28 -27.78
C MET A 1 -21.00 43.06 -26.34
N THR A 2 -20.44 42.05 -25.71
CA THR A 2 -20.27 41.92 -24.24
C THR A 2 -19.10 40.94 -24.08
N GLU A 3 -17.89 41.49 -23.95
CA GLU A 3 -16.73 40.75 -23.45
C GLU A 3 -17.03 40.35 -22.01
N SER A 4 -17.46 39.11 -21.83
CA SER A 4 -17.41 38.45 -20.52
C SER A 4 -15.93 38.27 -20.20
N ASN A 5 -15.48 38.94 -19.15
CA ASN A 5 -14.19 38.72 -18.51
C ASN A 5 -14.19 37.29 -17.94
N ASP A 6 -13.99 36.30 -18.80
CA ASP A 6 -14.07 34.88 -18.48
C ASP A 6 -12.85 34.48 -17.67
N MET A 7 -13.06 34.35 -16.38
CA MET A 7 -12.10 33.69 -15.50
C MET A 7 -11.87 32.26 -16.01
N ASN A 8 -10.60 31.91 -16.21
CA ASN A 8 -10.23 30.58 -16.68
C ASN A 8 -10.38 29.55 -15.54
N CYS A 9 -10.67 28.30 -15.87
CA CYS A 9 -10.77 27.17 -14.93
C CYS A 9 -9.53 27.06 -14.02
N GLU A 10 -8.32 27.30 -14.53
CA GLU A 10 -7.11 27.24 -13.71
C GLU A 10 -7.04 28.37 -12.66
N GLN A 11 -7.53 29.56 -12.99
CA GLN A 11 -7.63 30.67 -12.04
C GLN A 11 -8.70 30.35 -10.98
N ALA A 12 -9.87 29.87 -11.41
CA ALA A 12 -10.94 29.46 -10.50
C ALA A 12 -10.47 28.37 -9.52
N LYS A 13 -9.77 27.34 -10.00
CA LYS A 13 -9.20 26.27 -9.16
C LYS A 13 -8.20 26.79 -8.14
N SER A 14 -7.33 27.72 -8.52
CA SER A 14 -6.32 28.29 -7.61
C SER A 14 -6.97 29.05 -6.44
N LEU A 15 -8.13 29.65 -6.69
CA LEU A 15 -8.88 30.45 -5.71
C LEU A 15 -9.87 29.61 -4.86
N LEU A 16 -10.05 28.31 -5.13
CA LEU A 16 -11.00 27.46 -4.39
C LEU A 16 -10.68 27.35 -2.89
N PHE A 17 -9.39 27.27 -2.52
CA PHE A 17 -8.98 27.18 -1.12
C PHE A 17 -9.27 28.47 -0.37
N GLU A 18 -8.93 29.61 -0.96
CA GLU A 18 -9.24 30.93 -0.41
C GLU A 18 -10.76 31.14 -0.29
N LEU A 19 -11.55 30.53 -1.18
CA LEU A 19 -13.01 30.63 -1.19
C LEU A 19 -13.60 29.91 0.02
N ILE A 20 -13.05 28.75 0.34
CA ILE A 20 -13.48 27.90 1.45
C ILE A 20 -12.98 28.44 2.80
N ASP A 21 -11.79 29.03 2.83
CA ASP A 21 -11.23 29.68 4.02
C ASP A 21 -11.79 31.10 4.25
N GLY A 22 -12.53 31.65 3.27
CA GLY A 22 -13.18 32.95 3.36
C GLY A 22 -12.25 34.16 3.18
N SER A 23 -11.04 33.96 2.66
CA SER A 23 -10.00 34.99 2.52
C SER A 23 -10.08 35.80 1.22
N LEU A 24 -10.97 35.45 0.27
CA LEU A 24 -11.14 36.22 -0.97
C LEU A 24 -11.79 37.59 -0.78
N SER A 25 -11.38 38.51 -1.66
CA SER A 25 -12.07 39.77 -1.90
C SER A 25 -13.50 39.52 -2.41
N ALA A 26 -14.41 40.47 -2.18
CA ALA A 26 -15.80 40.34 -2.62
C ALA A 26 -15.93 40.22 -4.16
N ALA A 27 -15.09 40.95 -4.91
CA ALA A 27 -15.12 40.93 -6.36
C ALA A 27 -14.69 39.57 -6.94
N ASP A 28 -13.63 38.98 -6.37
CA ASP A 28 -13.12 37.68 -6.83
C ASP A 28 -14.07 36.54 -6.44
N ARG A 29 -14.68 36.64 -5.25
CA ARG A 29 -15.70 35.69 -4.80
C ARG A 29 -16.88 35.63 -5.77
N ASP A 30 -17.42 36.78 -6.17
CA ASP A 30 -18.53 36.85 -7.11
C ASP A 30 -18.15 36.38 -8.52
N ALA A 31 -16.89 36.56 -8.92
CA ALA A 31 -16.38 36.02 -10.18
C ALA A 31 -16.25 34.49 -10.13
N VAL A 32 -15.75 33.93 -9.02
CA VAL A 32 -15.58 32.48 -8.85
C VAL A 32 -16.94 31.79 -8.76
N HIS A 33 -17.90 32.35 -8.03
CA HIS A 33 -19.26 31.79 -7.98
C HIS A 33 -19.93 31.75 -9.35
N ARG A 34 -19.83 32.83 -10.14
CA ARG A 34 -20.35 32.83 -11.51
C ARG A 34 -19.71 31.73 -12.37
N HIS A 35 -18.39 31.55 -12.26
CA HIS A 35 -17.71 30.47 -12.99
C HIS A 35 -18.12 29.06 -12.52
N LEU A 36 -18.37 28.88 -11.22
CA LEU A 36 -18.81 27.60 -10.65
C LEU A 36 -20.23 27.22 -11.09
N ASP A 37 -21.11 28.19 -11.30
CA ASP A 37 -22.46 27.96 -11.82
C ASP A 37 -22.43 27.48 -13.29
N ASP A 38 -21.44 27.93 -14.06
CA ASP A 38 -21.31 27.62 -15.49
C ASP A 38 -20.39 26.41 -15.80
N CYS A 39 -19.51 26.01 -14.87
CA CYS A 39 -18.48 24.99 -15.10
C CYS A 39 -18.61 23.79 -14.15
N ALA A 40 -19.08 22.65 -14.70
CA ALA A 40 -19.26 21.41 -13.95
C ALA A 40 -17.95 20.89 -13.31
N ASP A 41 -16.82 20.97 -14.02
CA ASP A 41 -15.53 20.48 -13.52
C ASP A 41 -15.05 21.28 -12.30
N CYS A 42 -15.21 22.59 -12.32
CA CYS A 42 -14.84 23.46 -11.21
C CYS A 42 -15.78 23.27 -10.01
N SER A 43 -17.07 23.02 -10.24
CA SER A 43 -18.04 22.68 -9.19
C SER A 43 -17.70 21.34 -8.50
N ALA A 44 -17.25 20.34 -9.28
CA ALA A 44 -16.79 19.06 -8.74
C ALA A 44 -15.52 19.22 -7.90
N ALA A 45 -14.55 20.01 -8.39
CA ALA A 45 -13.34 20.34 -7.63
C ALA A 45 -13.67 21.05 -6.31
N GLN A 46 -14.64 21.96 -6.31
CA GLN A 46 -15.11 22.62 -5.08
C GLN A 46 -15.69 21.62 -4.07
N ALA A 47 -16.50 20.66 -4.54
CA ALA A 47 -17.08 19.62 -3.69
C ALA A 47 -15.99 18.72 -3.05
N ASP A 48 -14.94 18.39 -3.81
CA ASP A 48 -13.80 17.61 -3.31
C ASP A 48 -13.06 18.35 -2.20
N VAL A 49 -12.79 19.65 -2.37
CA VAL A 49 -12.10 20.45 -1.34
C VAL A 49 -12.98 20.57 -0.08
N TRP A 50 -14.29 20.75 -0.21
CA TRP A 50 -15.23 20.72 0.93
C TRP A 50 -15.24 19.38 1.67
N HIS A 51 -15.19 18.28 0.92
CA HIS A 51 -15.10 16.94 1.50
C HIS A 51 -13.81 16.78 2.31
N MET A 52 -12.67 17.21 1.77
CA MET A 52 -11.38 17.18 2.48
C MET A 52 -11.42 18.00 3.77
N GLN A 53 -11.97 19.21 3.75
CA GLN A 53 -12.11 20.06 4.94
C GLN A 53 -13.02 19.42 6.00
N THR A 54 -14.09 18.76 5.57
CA THR A 54 -15.00 18.03 6.47
C THR A 54 -14.33 16.83 7.14
N VAL A 55 -13.50 16.09 6.40
CA VAL A 55 -12.72 14.97 6.96
C VAL A 55 -11.65 15.49 7.91
N ALA A 56 -10.94 16.55 7.54
CA ALA A 56 -9.91 17.17 8.38
C ALA A 56 -10.47 17.70 9.70
N SER A 57 -11.63 18.38 9.68
CA SER A 57 -12.27 18.91 10.88
C SER A 57 -12.81 17.81 11.82
N ARG A 58 -13.04 16.60 11.32
CA ARG A 58 -13.39 15.42 12.14
C ARG A 58 -12.19 14.79 12.84
N TRP A 59 -10.97 15.12 12.44
CA TRP A 59 -9.77 14.60 13.08
C TRP A 59 -9.69 15.10 14.53
N LYS A 60 -9.82 14.18 15.49
CA LYS A 60 -9.64 14.46 16.91
C LYS A 60 -8.36 13.80 17.39
N THR A 61 -7.47 14.58 18.00
CA THR A 61 -6.30 14.05 18.71
C THR A 61 -6.79 13.24 19.93
N SER A 62 -6.92 11.93 19.77
CA SER A 62 -7.21 11.04 20.89
C SER A 62 -5.92 10.72 21.64
N ARG A 63 -5.99 10.61 22.97
CA ARG A 63 -4.86 10.08 23.73
C ARG A 63 -4.67 8.61 23.33
N VAL A 64 -3.44 8.27 22.96
CA VAL A 64 -3.04 6.88 22.73
C VAL A 64 -3.44 6.05 23.96
N PRO A 65 -4.19 4.95 23.78
CA PRO A 65 -4.58 4.09 24.90
C PRO A 65 -3.33 3.61 25.62
N ARG A 66 -3.44 3.40 26.95
CA ARG A 66 -2.32 2.86 27.74
C ARG A 66 -2.05 1.42 27.29
N TRP A 67 -1.18 1.26 26.30
CA TRP A 67 -0.71 -0.04 25.85
C TRP A 67 0.10 -0.69 26.96
N ASN A 68 -0.49 -1.67 27.64
CA ASN A 68 0.26 -2.54 28.52
C ASN A 68 1.04 -3.56 27.69
N ARG A 69 2.21 -3.16 27.17
CA ARG A 69 3.09 -4.05 26.41
C ARG A 69 3.45 -5.31 27.19
N ARG A 70 3.54 -5.24 28.53
CA ARG A 70 3.87 -6.40 29.34
C ARG A 70 2.76 -7.44 29.33
N GLY A 71 1.50 -7.04 29.41
CA GLY A 71 0.37 -7.97 29.37
C GLY A 71 0.10 -8.57 27.99
N ALA A 72 0.47 -7.89 26.91
CA ALA A 72 0.25 -8.39 25.54
C ALA A 72 1.28 -9.44 25.10
N PHE A 73 2.52 -9.36 25.62
CA PHE A 73 3.62 -10.24 25.20
C PHE A 73 4.06 -11.24 26.27
N PHE A 74 3.73 -11.01 27.54
CA PHE A 74 4.12 -11.88 28.64
C PHE A 74 2.87 -12.32 29.40
N GLU A 75 2.41 -13.54 29.16
CA GLU A 75 1.48 -14.21 30.06
C GLU A 75 2.11 -14.31 31.44
N SER A 76 1.40 -13.81 32.46
CA SER A 76 1.77 -14.07 33.84
C SER A 76 1.53 -15.55 34.15
N ARG A 77 2.53 -16.41 33.90
CA ARG A 77 2.54 -17.77 34.46
C ARG A 77 2.80 -17.68 35.97
N GLY A 78 1.76 -17.35 36.72
CA GLY A 78 1.72 -17.65 38.14
C GLY A 78 1.42 -19.13 38.30
N PHE A 79 2.45 -19.98 38.40
CA PHE A 79 2.22 -21.33 38.91
C PHE A 79 1.70 -21.21 40.34
N PRO A 80 0.66 -21.97 40.73
CA PRO A 80 0.15 -21.90 42.09
C PRO A 80 1.26 -22.33 43.06
N PRO A 81 1.54 -21.56 44.12
CA PRO A 81 2.64 -21.83 45.06
C PRO A 81 2.52 -23.19 45.74
N LEU A 82 1.31 -23.77 45.76
CA LEU A 82 1.04 -25.10 46.27
C LEU A 82 1.80 -26.21 45.52
N LEU A 83 1.99 -26.11 44.20
CA LEU A 83 2.75 -27.12 43.45
C LEU A 83 4.25 -27.08 43.77
N GLN A 84 4.78 -25.88 44.07
CA GLN A 84 6.18 -25.71 44.45
C GLN A 84 6.44 -26.22 45.88
N ILE A 85 5.49 -26.02 46.79
CA ILE A 85 5.57 -26.56 48.15
C ILE A 85 5.39 -28.09 48.11
N ALA A 86 4.51 -28.61 47.26
CA ALA A 86 4.31 -30.05 47.11
C ALA A 86 5.59 -30.76 46.66
N SER A 87 6.35 -30.21 45.70
CA SER A 87 7.62 -30.82 45.28
C SER A 87 8.70 -30.75 46.36
N ALA A 88 8.76 -29.65 47.12
CA ALA A 88 9.69 -29.51 48.24
C ALA A 88 9.36 -30.46 49.41
N CYS A 89 8.08 -30.64 49.75
CA CYS A 89 7.67 -31.59 50.79
C CYS A 89 7.86 -33.04 50.33
N ALA A 90 7.61 -33.35 49.06
CA ALA A 90 7.78 -34.69 48.51
C ALA A 90 9.24 -35.18 48.64
N SER A 91 10.24 -34.32 48.38
CA SER A 91 11.66 -34.70 48.50
C SER A 91 12.05 -35.04 49.94
N VAL A 92 11.54 -34.28 50.92
CA VAL A 92 11.77 -34.55 52.35
C VAL A 92 11.10 -35.86 52.78
N VAL A 93 9.85 -36.10 52.37
CA VAL A 93 9.12 -37.35 52.67
C VAL A 93 9.84 -38.56 52.09
N VAL A 94 10.28 -38.49 50.84
CA VAL A 94 11.06 -39.57 50.21
C VAL A 94 12.37 -39.82 50.95
N MET A 95 13.09 -38.76 51.36
CA MET A 95 14.32 -38.91 52.13
C MET A 95 14.10 -39.58 53.49
N VAL A 96 12.99 -39.26 54.17
CA VAL A 96 12.61 -39.93 55.43
C VAL A 96 12.25 -41.40 55.18
N LEU A 97 11.51 -41.71 54.12
CA LEU A 97 11.14 -43.09 53.77
C LEU A 97 12.35 -43.96 53.41
N VAL A 98 13.34 -43.38 52.72
CA VAL A 98 14.61 -44.03 52.38
C VAL A 98 15.43 -44.32 53.65
N LEU A 99 15.54 -43.36 54.56
CA LEU A 99 16.25 -43.56 55.83
C LEU A 99 15.54 -44.59 56.74
N ALA A 100 14.22 -44.62 56.70
CA ALA A 100 13.40 -45.55 57.47
C ALA A 100 13.27 -46.95 56.85
N GLN A 101 13.83 -47.18 55.65
CA GLN A 101 13.76 -48.43 54.88
C GLN A 101 12.35 -49.04 54.82
N VAL A 102 11.33 -48.19 54.63
CA VAL A 102 9.92 -48.61 54.65
C VAL A 102 9.63 -49.51 53.45
N ARG A 103 9.09 -50.71 53.71
CA ARG A 103 8.62 -51.66 52.69
C ARG A 103 7.11 -51.77 52.76
N ILE A 104 6.43 -51.28 51.72
CA ILE A 104 4.98 -51.43 51.59
C ILE A 104 4.74 -52.52 50.54
N SER A 105 4.13 -53.62 50.96
CA SER A 105 3.74 -54.74 50.10
C SER A 105 2.22 -54.82 50.10
N THR A 106 1.61 -54.66 48.94
CA THR A 106 0.15 -54.83 48.75
C THR A 106 -0.10 -56.15 48.03
N GLU A 107 -1.19 -56.85 48.38
CA GLU A 107 -1.51 -58.19 47.86
C GLU A 107 -1.68 -58.24 46.33
N ASP A 108 -1.94 -57.10 45.68
CA ASP A 108 -2.13 -56.97 44.22
C ASP A 108 -0.85 -56.60 43.43
N GLY A 109 0.35 -56.79 44.00
CA GLY A 109 1.61 -56.70 43.24
C GLY A 109 2.24 -55.30 43.14
N PHE A 110 1.85 -54.35 43.99
CA PHE A 110 2.59 -53.09 44.14
C PHE A 110 3.66 -53.21 45.24
N GLN A 111 4.92 -53.32 44.83
CA GLN A 111 6.09 -53.29 45.71
C GLN A 111 6.91 -52.03 45.41
N VAL A 112 6.97 -51.11 46.37
CA VAL A 112 7.90 -49.97 46.30
C VAL A 112 8.97 -50.19 47.35
N SER A 113 10.13 -50.67 46.91
CA SER A 113 11.32 -50.82 47.75
C SER A 113 12.22 -49.59 47.62
N PHE A 114 12.22 -48.75 48.65
CA PHE A 114 13.21 -47.67 48.79
C PHE A 114 14.50 -48.25 49.39
N GLY A 115 15.15 -49.12 48.61
CA GLY A 115 16.31 -49.89 49.08
C GLY A 115 16.58 -51.12 48.22
N GLY A 116 16.96 -50.89 46.96
CA GLY A 116 17.61 -51.86 46.06
C GLY A 116 16.69 -52.80 45.29
N ASP A 117 16.68 -52.66 43.95
CA ASP A 117 17.03 -53.77 43.06
C ASP A 117 17.56 -53.21 41.72
N VAL A 118 18.74 -53.67 41.27
CA VAL A 118 19.45 -53.12 40.09
C VAL A 118 18.72 -53.47 38.78
N ALA A 119 17.86 -54.51 38.81
CA ALA A 119 17.10 -54.98 37.67
C ALA A 119 16.04 -53.98 37.15
N SER A 120 15.46 -53.14 38.02
CA SER A 120 14.41 -52.18 37.64
C SER A 120 14.96 -50.90 36.99
N ARG A 121 16.23 -50.53 37.27
CA ARG A 121 16.88 -49.37 36.65
C ARG A 121 17.20 -49.59 35.18
N ALA A 122 17.68 -50.78 34.83
CA ALA A 122 18.04 -51.10 33.44
C ALA A 122 16.79 -51.10 32.53
N ASP A 123 15.66 -51.61 33.02
CA ASP A 123 14.39 -51.63 32.28
C ASP A 123 13.77 -50.22 32.16
N LEU A 124 13.83 -49.42 33.22
CA LEU A 124 13.39 -48.02 33.18
C LEU A 124 14.23 -47.16 32.22
N GLU A 125 15.55 -47.38 32.19
CA GLU A 125 16.47 -46.67 31.29
C GLU A 125 16.24 -47.09 29.83
N ALA A 126 15.91 -48.36 29.58
CA ALA A 126 15.50 -48.83 28.25
C ALA A 126 14.19 -48.17 27.78
N GLN A 127 13.16 -48.11 28.65
CA GLN A 127 11.88 -47.46 28.32
C GLN A 127 12.01 -45.95 28.11
N LEU A 128 12.86 -45.28 28.89
CA LEU A 128 13.17 -43.85 28.69
C LEU A 128 13.93 -43.59 27.39
N HIS A 129 14.83 -44.49 27.00
CA HIS A 129 15.54 -44.41 25.73
C HIS A 129 14.61 -44.57 24.53
N ASP A 130 13.67 -45.52 24.61
CA ASP A 130 12.68 -45.78 23.56
C ASP A 130 11.72 -44.58 23.40
N LEU A 131 11.15 -44.08 24.50
CA LEU A 131 10.31 -42.87 24.49
C LEU A 131 11.06 -41.64 23.95
N ARG A 132 12.33 -41.48 24.29
CA ARG A 132 13.14 -40.37 23.78
C ARG A 132 13.38 -40.49 22.27
N GLN A 133 13.61 -41.71 21.78
CA GLN A 133 13.74 -41.96 20.34
C GLN A 133 12.44 -41.68 19.61
N GLU A 134 11.30 -42.12 20.14
CA GLU A 134 9.98 -41.88 19.55
C GLU A 134 9.65 -40.38 19.49
N GLN A 135 9.92 -39.63 20.57
CA GLN A 135 9.75 -38.18 20.60
C GLN A 135 10.65 -37.46 19.59
N LEU A 136 11.92 -37.86 19.46
CA LEU A 136 12.84 -37.27 18.48
C LEU A 136 12.38 -37.57 17.04
N ALA A 137 11.87 -38.77 16.78
CA ALA A 137 11.33 -39.14 15.48
C ALA A 137 10.10 -38.30 15.12
N LEU A 138 9.18 -38.09 16.06
CA LEU A 138 8.00 -37.23 15.87
C LEU A 138 8.39 -35.76 15.62
N ILE A 139 9.35 -35.24 16.39
CA ILE A 139 9.84 -33.87 16.21
C ILE A 139 10.47 -33.70 14.83
N ASN A 140 11.36 -34.61 14.43
CA ASN A 140 12.01 -34.56 13.11
C ASN A 140 10.97 -34.63 11.99
N GLN A 141 9.98 -35.54 12.10
CA GLN A 141 8.91 -35.65 11.12
C GLN A 141 8.06 -34.36 11.03
N SER A 142 7.80 -33.71 12.18
CA SER A 142 7.07 -32.43 12.20
C SER A 142 7.88 -31.29 11.58
N ALA A 143 9.19 -31.23 11.83
CA ALA A 143 10.10 -30.25 11.26
C ALA A 143 10.21 -30.39 9.73
N ASP A 144 10.30 -31.63 9.23
CA ASP A 144 10.30 -31.91 7.79
C ASP A 144 8.99 -31.47 7.13
N ARG A 145 7.84 -31.73 7.76
CA ARG A 145 6.54 -31.29 7.24
C ARG A 145 6.44 -29.76 7.15
N LEU A 146 6.87 -29.04 8.20
CA LEU A 146 6.88 -27.57 8.22
C LEU A 146 7.80 -27.00 7.14
N THR A 147 8.99 -27.56 6.99
CA THR A 147 9.97 -27.12 5.99
C THR A 147 9.43 -27.31 4.58
N ASN A 148 8.84 -28.48 4.29
CA ASN A 148 8.24 -28.78 2.99
C ASN A 148 7.05 -27.87 2.68
N GLN A 149 6.19 -27.58 3.67
CA GLN A 149 5.07 -26.64 3.50
C GLN A 149 5.57 -25.22 3.24
N GLN A 150 6.62 -24.77 3.93
CA GLN A 150 7.18 -23.43 3.75
C GLN A 150 7.80 -23.27 2.35
N VAL A 151 8.51 -24.28 1.85
CA VAL A 151 9.06 -24.28 0.48
C VAL A 151 7.93 -24.20 -0.55
N ALA A 152 6.87 -25.00 -0.41
CA ALA A 152 5.73 -24.97 -1.33
C ALA A 152 5.01 -23.61 -1.30
N SER A 153 4.79 -23.06 -0.10
CA SER A 153 4.18 -21.73 0.08
C SER A 153 5.01 -20.62 -0.58
N ASN A 154 6.33 -20.62 -0.36
CA ASN A 154 7.24 -19.66 -0.98
C ASN A 154 7.20 -19.76 -2.50
N GLN A 155 7.18 -20.98 -3.06
CA GLN A 155 7.10 -21.18 -4.51
C GLN A 155 5.79 -20.64 -5.10
N LEU A 156 4.66 -20.85 -4.43
CA LEU A 156 3.38 -20.28 -4.85
C LEU A 156 3.41 -18.76 -4.80
N MET A 157 3.93 -18.18 -3.71
CA MET A 157 4.08 -16.73 -3.56
C MET A 157 4.96 -16.14 -4.67
N PHE A 158 6.12 -16.73 -4.98
CA PHE A 158 6.97 -16.28 -6.07
C PHE A 158 6.26 -16.36 -7.42
N ARG A 159 5.52 -17.44 -7.69
CA ARG A 159 4.72 -17.57 -8.92
C ARG A 159 3.64 -16.49 -9.02
N THR A 160 2.92 -16.22 -7.94
CA THR A 160 1.89 -15.18 -7.92
C THR A 160 2.48 -13.79 -8.10
N LEU A 161 3.64 -13.51 -7.50
CA LEU A 161 4.33 -12.23 -7.66
C LEU A 161 4.86 -12.05 -9.08
N LEU A 162 5.44 -13.10 -9.67
CA LEU A 162 5.91 -13.06 -11.06
C LEU A 162 4.75 -12.85 -12.04
N GLU A 163 3.60 -13.50 -11.80
CA GLU A 163 2.41 -13.33 -12.64
C GLU A 163 1.82 -11.92 -12.51
N ALA A 164 1.69 -11.41 -11.28
CA ALA A 164 1.26 -10.03 -11.05
C ALA A 164 2.20 -9.02 -11.73
N SER A 165 3.53 -9.21 -11.62
CA SER A 165 4.52 -8.35 -12.27
C SER A 165 4.47 -8.43 -13.81
N ARG A 166 4.11 -9.58 -14.39
CA ARG A 166 3.90 -9.71 -15.83
C ARG A 166 2.64 -8.97 -16.25
N GLN A 167 1.55 -9.13 -15.50
CA GLN A 167 0.28 -8.46 -15.77
C GLN A 167 0.43 -6.94 -15.71
N GLU A 168 1.08 -6.41 -14.68
CA GLU A 168 1.36 -4.98 -14.53
C GLU A 168 2.20 -4.44 -15.68
N ARG A 169 3.24 -5.17 -16.12
CA ARG A 169 4.03 -4.80 -17.29
C ARG A 169 3.22 -4.80 -18.59
N HIS A 170 2.27 -5.71 -18.74
CA HIS A 170 1.37 -5.71 -19.90
C HIS A 170 0.45 -4.50 -19.92
N GLU A 171 -0.07 -4.12 -18.76
CA GLU A 171 -0.92 -2.93 -18.60
C GLU A 171 -0.13 -1.64 -18.85
N ASP A 172 1.08 -1.54 -18.31
CA ASP A 172 1.97 -0.41 -18.52
C ASP A 172 2.38 -0.26 -19.99
N LEU A 173 2.78 -1.36 -20.66
CA LEU A 173 3.05 -1.34 -22.10
C LEU A 173 1.85 -0.90 -22.92
N ARG A 174 0.64 -1.33 -22.56
CA ARG A 174 -0.59 -0.90 -23.23
C ARG A 174 -0.81 0.61 -23.07
N ASN A 175 -0.58 1.13 -21.87
CA ASN A 175 -0.67 2.55 -21.58
C ASN A 175 0.35 3.35 -22.40
N LEU A 176 1.62 2.92 -22.40
CA LEU A 176 2.69 3.54 -23.19
C LEU A 176 2.38 3.55 -24.69
N VAL A 177 1.89 2.43 -25.24
CA VAL A 177 1.50 2.35 -26.66
C VAL A 177 0.38 3.35 -26.96
N SER A 178 -0.62 3.46 -26.08
CA SER A 178 -1.72 4.42 -26.26
C SER A 178 -1.23 5.87 -26.21
N LEU A 179 -0.32 6.20 -25.31
CA LEU A 179 0.29 7.53 -25.21
C LEU A 179 1.13 7.87 -26.44
N VAL A 180 1.92 6.92 -26.94
CA VAL A 180 2.72 7.10 -28.16
C VAL A 180 1.81 7.33 -29.36
N GLN A 181 0.71 6.57 -29.47
CA GLN A 181 -0.25 6.72 -30.55
C GLN A 181 -0.92 8.10 -30.52
N ASP A 182 -1.37 8.57 -29.36
CA ASP A 182 -1.93 9.92 -29.17
C ASP A 182 -0.90 11.03 -29.48
N THR A 183 0.37 10.80 -29.12
CA THR A 183 1.44 11.75 -29.45
C THR A 183 1.67 11.83 -30.96
N GLN A 184 1.66 10.69 -31.66
CA GLN A 184 1.86 10.68 -33.11
C GLN A 184 0.69 11.32 -33.86
N THR A 185 -0.56 11.07 -33.47
CA THR A 185 -1.72 11.71 -34.11
C THR A 185 -1.65 13.23 -33.95
N LYS A 186 -1.40 13.72 -32.74
CA LYS A 186 -1.23 15.16 -32.47
C LYS A 186 -0.09 15.78 -33.26
N GLN A 187 1.04 15.09 -33.39
CA GLN A 187 2.14 15.57 -34.23
C GLN A 187 1.75 15.66 -35.70
N ASN A 188 1.09 14.62 -36.25
CA ASN A 188 0.63 14.62 -37.62
C ASN A 188 -0.37 15.75 -37.90
N GLU A 189 -1.29 16.02 -36.98
CA GLU A 189 -2.23 17.14 -37.06
C GLU A 189 -1.51 18.49 -37.07
N ARG A 190 -0.56 18.71 -36.15
CA ARG A 190 0.26 19.94 -36.11
C ARG A 190 1.09 20.13 -37.37
N THR A 191 1.67 19.05 -37.92
CA THR A 191 2.42 19.10 -39.17
C THR A 191 1.51 19.43 -40.35
N ALA A 192 0.30 18.86 -40.39
CA ALA A 192 -0.68 19.20 -41.43
C ALA A 192 -1.12 20.66 -41.34
N GLU A 193 -1.33 21.19 -40.12
CA GLU A 193 -1.69 22.59 -39.88
C GLU A 193 -0.55 23.54 -40.25
N SER A 194 0.70 23.24 -39.86
CA SER A 194 1.85 24.07 -40.21
C SER A 194 2.10 24.10 -41.71
N LEU A 195 1.95 22.98 -42.41
CA LEU A 195 2.03 22.92 -43.87
C LEU A 195 0.93 23.75 -44.53
N ARG A 196 -0.31 23.69 -44.02
CA ARG A 196 -1.42 24.52 -44.51
C ARG A 196 -1.12 26.01 -44.34
N TYR A 197 -0.62 26.41 -43.17
CA TYR A 197 -0.25 27.80 -42.88
C TYR A 197 0.82 28.32 -43.84
N VAL A 198 1.91 27.55 -44.05
CA VAL A 198 2.99 27.94 -44.97
C VAL A 198 2.47 28.04 -46.40
N LEU A 199 1.65 27.09 -46.87
CA LEU A 199 1.06 27.12 -48.20
C LEU A 199 0.15 28.35 -48.39
N SER A 200 -0.68 28.70 -47.40
CA SER A 200 -1.53 29.89 -47.50
C SER A 200 -0.73 31.19 -47.54
N ASN A 201 0.34 31.30 -46.74
CA ASN A 201 1.19 32.49 -46.75
C ASN A 201 1.91 32.66 -48.09
N GLN A 202 2.45 31.58 -48.66
CA GLN A 202 3.11 31.67 -49.98
C GLN A 202 2.15 32.09 -51.10
N ILE A 203 0.89 31.67 -51.04
CA ILE A 203 -0.14 32.09 -52.01
C ILE A 203 -0.44 33.58 -51.86
N GLU A 204 -0.60 34.06 -50.62
CA GLU A 204 -0.90 35.47 -50.34
C GLU A 204 0.28 36.37 -50.71
N ASP A 205 1.52 36.00 -50.36
CA ASP A 205 2.73 36.72 -50.75
C ASP A 205 2.86 36.83 -52.28
N ARG A 206 2.65 35.73 -52.99
CA ARG A 206 2.72 35.73 -54.46
C ARG A 206 1.64 36.63 -55.07
N ARG A 207 0.43 36.64 -54.50
CA ARG A 207 -0.66 37.51 -54.93
C ARG A 207 -0.36 38.98 -54.65
N ASN A 208 0.14 39.32 -53.47
CA ASN A 208 0.56 40.68 -53.10
C ASN A 208 1.66 41.20 -54.02
N ILE A 209 2.67 40.39 -54.33
CA ILE A 209 3.73 40.76 -55.28
C ILE A 209 3.15 41.03 -56.67
N GLN A 210 2.20 40.22 -57.13
CA GLN A 210 1.53 40.44 -58.43
C GLN A 210 0.72 41.75 -58.43
N GLN A 211 0.00 42.05 -57.35
CA GLN A 211 -0.78 43.27 -57.21
C GLN A 211 0.11 44.53 -57.14
N LEU A 212 1.21 44.47 -56.38
CA LEU A 212 2.22 45.53 -56.35
C LEU A 212 2.81 45.78 -57.73
N GLY A 213 3.13 44.70 -58.47
CA GLY A 213 3.61 44.81 -59.84
C GLY A 213 2.61 45.46 -60.79
N GLN A 214 1.30 45.17 -60.64
CA GLN A 214 0.24 45.81 -61.42
C GLN A 214 0.05 47.29 -61.04
N ALA A 215 0.05 47.61 -59.74
CA ALA A 215 -0.07 48.97 -59.24
C ALA A 215 1.10 49.85 -59.70
N LEU A 216 2.33 49.35 -59.64
CA LEU A 216 3.52 50.04 -60.18
C LEU A 216 3.41 50.27 -61.69
N LYS A 217 2.87 49.31 -62.45
CA LYS A 217 2.63 49.48 -63.88
C LYS A 217 1.63 50.60 -64.18
N LEU A 218 0.54 50.68 -63.40
CA LEU A 218 -0.48 51.72 -63.54
C LEU A 218 0.06 53.11 -63.17
N VAL A 219 0.81 53.22 -62.07
CA VAL A 219 1.46 54.48 -61.66
C VAL A 219 2.52 54.91 -62.69
N ALA A 220 3.29 53.98 -63.26
CA ALA A 220 4.25 54.28 -64.31
C ALA A 220 3.58 54.75 -65.61
N SER A 221 2.35 54.31 -65.90
CA SER A 221 1.57 54.83 -67.05
C SER A 221 0.92 56.19 -66.79
N ASP A 222 0.58 56.52 -65.53
CA ASP A 222 0.00 57.83 -65.14
C ASP A 222 1.06 58.91 -64.87
N GLY A 223 2.29 58.53 -64.49
CA GLY A 223 3.41 59.45 -64.26
C GLY A 223 4.07 60.00 -65.54
N GLY A 224 3.46 59.77 -66.71
CA GLY A 224 3.98 60.18 -68.03
C GLY A 224 3.56 61.58 -68.49
N THR A 225 2.86 62.36 -67.67
CA THR A 225 2.53 63.75 -67.98
C THR A 225 2.71 64.64 -66.77
N LEU A 226 3.91 65.25 -66.66
CA LEU A 226 4.14 66.65 -66.32
C LEU A 226 5.56 67.02 -66.76
#